data_AF-A0A496TZ91-F1
#
_entry.id   AF-A0A496TZ91-F1
#
_cell.length_a   1.000
_cell.length_b   1.000
_cell.length_c   1.000
_cell.angle_alpha   90.00
_cell.angle_beta   90.00
_cell.angle_gamma   90.00
#
_symmetry.space_group_name_H-M   'P 1'
#
loop_
_entity.id
_entity.type
_entity.pdbx_description
1 polymer ?
#
loop_
_entity_poly.entity_id
_entity_poly.type
_entity_poly.pdbx_seq_one_letter_code
_entity_poly.pdbx_strand_id
1 'polypeptide(L)'
;MVKPEFAYVAENLLLRGGYRKTHFQADQTTLQSVSQMGILYNRTIENLTINGCETFTPMLTWNRSFVSPPAIFFFHEFILQSLIRKHLSLNTNLQVFFDSCSLNNFRAKDFEVLGEKALPEGHIDILIKDCIPAGYTRKIIIEVKTGKANFGDIIQLEKYVTEVGDECVLGILIARGFPKKVWQKTENKRIKCFTYSFGLIDKTQKYYLDELELNFRLFPLKR
;
A
#
# COMPACT_ATOMS: atom_id res chain seq x y z
N MET A 1 32.21 -6.15 -1.97
CA MET A 1 31.47 -5.02 -1.37
C MET A 1 30.69 -4.35 -2.49
N VAL A 2 29.36 -4.43 -2.48
CA VAL A 2 28.50 -3.90 -3.55
C VAL A 2 28.58 -2.37 -3.55
N LYS A 3 28.86 -1.75 -4.69
CA LYS A 3 28.86 -0.28 -4.80
C LYS A 3 27.44 0.25 -4.53
N PRO A 4 27.28 1.35 -3.77
CA PRO A 4 25.97 1.88 -3.36
C PRO A 4 24.99 2.10 -4.53
N GLU A 5 25.54 2.43 -5.69
CA GLU A 5 24.84 2.68 -6.95
C GLU A 5 24.07 1.46 -7.48
N PHE A 6 24.53 0.25 -7.16
CA PHE A 6 23.93 -1.01 -7.62
C PHE A 6 23.07 -1.71 -6.56
N ALA A 7 23.05 -1.19 -5.33
CA ALA A 7 22.19 -1.72 -4.26
C ALA A 7 20.70 -1.61 -4.66
N TYR A 8 20.33 -0.57 -5.40
CA TYR A 8 18.98 -0.31 -5.87
C TYR A 8 18.45 -1.35 -6.88
N VAL A 9 19.33 -1.82 -7.78
CA VAL A 9 18.97 -2.86 -8.77
C VAL A 9 18.77 -4.21 -8.07
N ALA A 10 19.64 -4.52 -7.11
CA ALA A 10 19.52 -5.71 -6.29
C ALA A 10 18.26 -5.67 -5.41
N GLU A 11 17.95 -4.55 -4.74
CA GLU A 11 16.77 -4.43 -3.89
C GLU A 11 15.46 -4.58 -4.68
N ASN A 12 15.35 -3.96 -5.87
CA ASN A 12 14.15 -4.09 -6.71
C ASN A 12 13.98 -5.48 -7.33
N LEU A 13 15.06 -6.15 -7.74
CA LEU A 13 15.01 -7.51 -8.29
C LEU A 13 14.74 -8.57 -7.20
N LEU A 14 15.33 -8.41 -6.01
CA LEU A 14 15.21 -9.36 -4.91
C LEU A 14 13.84 -9.25 -4.21
N LEU A 15 13.26 -8.06 -4.08
CA LEU A 15 12.01 -7.85 -3.35
C LEU A 15 10.74 -8.08 -4.17
N ARG A 16 10.77 -7.90 -5.50
CA ARG A 16 9.59 -8.12 -6.36
C ARG A 16 9.35 -9.60 -6.70
N GLY A 17 10.37 -10.44 -6.52
CA GLY A 17 10.36 -11.85 -6.88
C GLY A 17 10.13 -12.83 -5.72
N GLY A 18 9.36 -12.48 -4.68
CA GLY A 18 8.82 -13.48 -3.73
C GLY A 18 9.80 -14.53 -3.18
N TYR A 19 11.06 -14.19 -2.90
CA TYR A 19 12.10 -15.13 -2.46
C TYR A 19 11.99 -15.53 -0.97
N ARG A 20 10.77 -15.63 -0.41
CA ARG A 20 10.61 -15.97 1.02
C ARG A 20 10.87 -17.46 1.31
N LYS A 21 11.01 -18.34 0.29
CA LYS A 21 11.17 -19.81 0.49
C LYS A 21 11.99 -20.56 -0.58
N THR A 22 12.95 -19.93 -1.25
CA THR A 22 13.88 -20.68 -2.13
C THR A 22 15.31 -20.39 -1.73
N HIS A 23 16.06 -21.46 -1.42
CA HIS A 23 17.52 -21.46 -1.24
C HIS A 23 18.25 -21.18 -2.58
N PHE A 24 17.83 -20.14 -3.30
CA PHE A 24 18.50 -19.69 -4.50
C PHE A 24 19.47 -18.58 -4.11
N GLN A 25 20.70 -18.96 -3.77
CA GLN A 25 21.83 -18.05 -3.77
C GLN A 25 22.26 -17.82 -5.21
N ALA A 26 21.51 -16.98 -5.95
CA ALA A 26 22.04 -16.41 -7.18
C ALA A 26 23.11 -15.39 -6.77
N ASP A 27 24.37 -15.76 -6.96
CA ASP A 27 25.47 -14.81 -6.80
C ASP A 27 25.40 -13.71 -7.88
N GLN A 28 26.09 -12.60 -7.65
CA GLN A 28 26.07 -11.42 -8.53
C GLN A 28 26.44 -11.76 -9.98
N THR A 29 27.26 -12.78 -10.18
CA THR A 29 27.67 -13.36 -11.47
C THR A 29 26.52 -14.06 -12.19
N THR A 30 25.72 -14.85 -11.47
CA THR A 30 24.54 -15.52 -12.03
C THR A 30 23.50 -14.49 -12.51
N LEU A 31 23.27 -13.43 -11.75
CA LEU A 31 22.35 -12.34 -12.12
C LEU A 31 22.83 -11.54 -13.34
N GLN A 32 24.14 -11.25 -13.44
CA GLN A 32 24.71 -10.60 -14.62
C GLN A 32 24.54 -11.46 -15.88
N SER A 33 24.80 -12.76 -15.79
CA SER A 33 24.63 -13.68 -16.92
C SER A 33 23.17 -13.73 -17.38
N VAL A 34 22.22 -13.86 -16.46
CA VAL A 34 20.78 -13.87 -16.80
C VAL A 34 20.32 -12.56 -17.44
N SER A 35 20.85 -11.42 -16.98
CA SER A 35 20.55 -10.11 -17.59
C SER A 35 21.08 -9.96 -19.01
N GLN A 36 22.11 -10.72 -19.41
CA GLN A 36 22.70 -10.69 -20.75
C GLN A 36 22.12 -11.76 -21.69
N MET A 37 21.37 -12.73 -21.17
CA MET A 37 20.77 -13.82 -21.96
C MET A 37 19.46 -13.43 -22.65
N GLY A 38 18.90 -12.25 -22.37
CA GLY A 38 17.69 -11.75 -23.01
C GLY A 38 17.96 -11.21 -24.41
N ILE A 39 17.06 -11.50 -25.35
CA ILE A 39 17.03 -10.87 -26.67
C ILE A 39 15.91 -9.83 -26.66
N LEU A 40 16.17 -8.64 -27.20
CA LEU A 40 15.17 -7.58 -27.28
C LEU A 40 13.97 -8.08 -28.09
N TYR A 41 12.78 -8.11 -27.48
CA TYR A 41 11.56 -8.47 -28.20
C TYR A 41 11.25 -7.39 -29.23
N ASN A 42 11.39 -7.74 -30.51
CA ASN A 42 11.28 -6.84 -31.65
C ASN A 42 10.07 -7.15 -32.55
N ARG A 43 9.20 -8.07 -32.13
CA ARG A 43 8.00 -8.46 -32.88
C ARG A 43 6.82 -7.57 -32.48
N THR A 44 5.83 -7.49 -33.36
CA THR A 44 4.54 -6.89 -33.03
C THR A 44 3.87 -7.71 -31.94
N ILE A 45 3.37 -7.03 -30.91
CA ILE A 45 2.59 -7.67 -29.83
C ILE A 45 1.36 -8.32 -30.48
N GLU A 46 1.33 -9.65 -30.48
CA GLU A 46 0.16 -10.40 -30.94
C GLU A 46 -0.86 -10.42 -29.81
N ASN A 47 -2.04 -9.82 -30.06
CA ASN A 47 -3.15 -9.89 -29.13
C ASN A 47 -3.78 -11.29 -29.22
N LEU A 48 -3.75 -12.03 -28.12
CA LEU A 48 -4.46 -13.31 -28.01
C LEU A 48 -5.97 -13.06 -28.01
N THR A 49 -6.62 -13.21 -29.16
CA THR A 49 -8.08 -13.21 -29.28
C THR A 49 -8.63 -14.60 -28.96
N ILE A 50 -9.14 -14.78 -27.75
CA ILE A 50 -9.88 -15.98 -27.36
C ILE A 50 -11.37 -15.74 -27.68
N ASN A 51 -11.85 -16.33 -28.77
CA ASN A 51 -13.25 -16.19 -29.18
C ASN A 51 -14.15 -17.15 -28.39
N GLY A 52 -15.36 -16.71 -28.03
CA GLY A 52 -16.40 -17.57 -27.43
C GLY A 52 -16.31 -17.76 -25.92
N CYS A 53 -15.51 -16.95 -25.20
CA CYS A 53 -15.49 -16.95 -23.74
C CYS A 53 -16.38 -15.85 -23.17
N GLU A 54 -17.23 -16.20 -22.20
CA GLU A 54 -17.92 -15.20 -21.38
C GLU A 54 -16.92 -14.53 -20.45
N THR A 55 -16.77 -13.21 -20.60
CA THR A 55 -15.97 -12.38 -19.70
C THR A 55 -16.85 -11.79 -18.62
N PHE A 56 -16.32 -11.62 -17.41
CA PHE A 56 -16.99 -10.90 -16.34
C PHE A 56 -16.01 -9.93 -15.68
N THR A 57 -16.55 -8.86 -15.08
CA THR A 57 -15.79 -7.95 -14.23
C THR A 57 -16.14 -8.26 -12.78
N PRO A 58 -15.16 -8.58 -11.91
CA PRO A 58 -15.41 -8.85 -10.50
C PRO A 58 -16.14 -7.69 -9.81
N MET A 59 -17.13 -8.03 -8.99
CA MET A 59 -17.86 -7.10 -8.15
C MET A 59 -17.57 -7.34 -6.68
N LEU A 60 -17.86 -6.34 -5.86
CA LEU A 60 -17.62 -6.31 -4.42
C LEU A 60 -18.92 -6.14 -3.66
N THR A 61 -19.06 -6.85 -2.54
CA THR A 61 -20.22 -6.71 -1.64
C THR A 61 -19.80 -6.68 -0.17
N TRP A 62 -20.61 -6.00 0.65
CA TRP A 62 -20.51 -6.05 2.10
C TRP A 62 -21.47 -7.08 2.74
N ASN A 63 -22.26 -7.78 1.93
CA ASN A 63 -23.12 -8.86 2.39
C ASN A 63 -22.53 -10.23 2.03
N ARG A 64 -22.19 -11.02 3.05
CA ARG A 64 -21.62 -12.36 2.87
C ARG A 64 -22.54 -13.31 2.12
N SER A 65 -23.86 -13.11 2.16
CA SER A 65 -24.80 -13.97 1.43
C SER A 65 -24.78 -13.79 -0.08
N PHE A 66 -24.20 -12.68 -0.59
CA PHE A 66 -24.12 -12.40 -2.03
C PHE A 66 -22.78 -12.78 -2.66
N VAL A 67 -21.84 -13.28 -1.85
CA VAL A 67 -20.53 -13.72 -2.31
C VAL A 67 -20.68 -14.93 -3.23
N SER A 68 -20.13 -14.84 -4.43
CA SER A 68 -20.20 -15.89 -5.46
C SER A 68 -18.94 -15.81 -6.33
N PRO A 69 -17.81 -16.38 -5.87
CA PRO A 69 -16.58 -16.40 -6.63
C PRO A 69 -16.74 -17.21 -7.93
N PRO A 70 -16.08 -16.82 -9.03
CA PRO A 70 -15.12 -15.72 -9.12
C PRO A 70 -15.74 -14.36 -9.46
N ALA A 71 -17.06 -14.25 -9.61
CA ALA A 71 -17.72 -13.03 -10.07
C ALA A 71 -17.94 -11.98 -8.96
N ILE A 72 -18.25 -12.40 -7.74
CA ILE A 72 -18.62 -11.49 -6.63
C ILE A 72 -17.83 -11.86 -5.38
N PHE A 73 -17.03 -10.92 -4.88
CA PHE A 73 -16.20 -11.08 -3.69
C PHE A 73 -16.69 -10.22 -2.53
N PHE A 74 -16.36 -10.64 -1.31
CA PHE A 74 -16.58 -9.80 -0.13
C PHE A 74 -15.55 -8.66 -0.10
N PHE A 75 -15.95 -7.48 0.38
CA PHE A 75 -15.04 -6.36 0.56
C PHE A 75 -14.09 -6.62 1.75
N HIS A 76 -12.84 -6.95 1.43
CA HIS A 76 -11.78 -7.25 2.38
C HIS A 76 -10.80 -6.07 2.55
N GLU A 77 -9.97 -6.16 3.59
CA GLU A 77 -8.99 -5.13 3.94
C GLU A 77 -7.96 -4.87 2.85
N PHE A 78 -7.47 -5.91 2.18
CA PHE A 78 -6.52 -5.76 1.07
C PHE A 78 -7.08 -4.97 -0.12
N ILE A 79 -8.41 -4.99 -0.33
CA ILE A 79 -9.08 -4.16 -1.35
C ILE A 79 -9.02 -2.69 -0.92
N LEU A 80 -9.33 -2.40 0.33
CA LEU A 80 -9.21 -1.06 0.89
C LEU A 80 -7.76 -0.54 0.84
N GLN A 81 -6.78 -1.37 1.20
CA GLN A 81 -5.35 -1.05 1.08
C GLN A 81 -4.99 -0.70 -0.37
N SER A 82 -5.47 -1.48 -1.34
CA SER A 82 -5.25 -1.23 -2.77
C SER A 82 -5.85 0.11 -3.23
N LEU A 83 -7.07 0.42 -2.78
CA LEU A 83 -7.76 1.68 -3.08
C LEU A 83 -7.02 2.89 -2.48
N ILE A 84 -6.62 2.80 -1.21
CA ILE A 84 -5.83 3.83 -0.53
C ILE A 84 -4.50 4.05 -1.26
N ARG A 85 -3.79 2.95 -1.58
CA ARG A 85 -2.51 3.01 -2.29
C ARG A 85 -2.68 3.73 -3.63
N LYS A 86 -3.65 3.30 -4.45
CA LYS A 86 -3.94 3.92 -5.76
C LYS A 86 -4.27 5.41 -5.62
N HIS A 87 -5.09 5.76 -4.62
CA HIS A 87 -5.44 7.15 -4.32
C HIS A 87 -4.20 7.98 -3.96
N LEU A 88 -3.34 7.48 -3.07
CA LEU A 88 -2.12 8.16 -2.63
C LEU A 88 -0.98 8.10 -3.64
N SER A 89 -1.02 7.23 -4.66
CA SER A 89 -0.05 7.25 -5.76
C SER A 89 -0.24 8.46 -6.69
N LEU A 90 -1.37 9.16 -6.61
CA LEU A 90 -1.57 10.41 -7.34
C LEU A 90 -0.92 11.57 -6.59
N ASN A 91 0.03 12.26 -7.24
CA ASN A 91 0.80 13.35 -6.62
C ASN A 91 -0.08 14.43 -5.97
N THR A 92 -1.21 14.78 -6.58
CA THR A 92 -2.16 15.76 -6.04
C THR A 92 -2.74 15.32 -4.70
N ASN A 93 -3.21 14.07 -4.63
CA ASN A 93 -3.80 13.50 -3.41
C ASN A 93 -2.73 13.30 -2.34
N LEU A 94 -1.54 12.85 -2.72
CA LEU A 94 -0.42 12.67 -1.79
C LEU A 94 0.03 14.00 -1.19
N GLN A 95 0.06 15.07 -1.97
CA GLN A 95 0.41 16.39 -1.45
C GLN A 95 -0.62 16.86 -0.43
N VAL A 96 -1.93 16.76 -0.74
CA VAL A 96 -3.01 17.07 0.22
C VAL A 96 -2.87 16.23 1.49
N PHE A 97 -2.51 14.95 1.35
CA PHE A 97 -2.25 14.06 2.47
C PHE A 97 -1.07 14.54 3.34
N PHE A 98 0.07 14.93 2.74
CA PHE A 98 1.20 15.49 3.47
C PHE A 98 0.87 16.81 4.20
N ASP A 99 0.19 17.72 3.53
CA ASP A 99 -0.21 19.00 4.10
C ASP A 99 -1.12 18.78 5.31
N SER A 100 -2.07 17.83 5.22
CA SER A 100 -2.94 17.45 6.35
C SER A 100 -2.19 16.79 7.52
N CYS A 101 -1.02 16.21 7.26
CA CYS A 101 -0.11 15.68 8.28
C CYS A 101 0.84 16.75 8.86
N SER A 102 0.77 17.99 8.38
CA SER A 102 1.73 19.07 8.68
C SER A 102 3.14 18.81 8.16
N LEU A 103 3.28 18.03 7.08
CA LEU A 103 4.54 17.74 6.39
C LEU A 103 4.73 18.68 5.18
N ASN A 104 4.54 19.98 5.39
CA ASN A 104 4.48 20.98 4.32
C ASN A 104 5.79 21.13 3.52
N ASN A 105 6.90 20.63 4.06
CA ASN A 105 8.21 20.59 3.39
C ASN A 105 8.37 19.38 2.46
N PHE A 106 7.42 18.44 2.44
CA PHE A 106 7.47 17.26 1.59
C PHE A 106 6.79 17.58 0.27
N ARG A 107 7.41 17.13 -0.83
CA ARG A 107 6.84 17.25 -2.18
C ARG A 107 6.46 15.87 -2.65
N ALA A 108 5.19 15.67 -3.02
CA ALA A 108 4.67 14.36 -3.42
C ALA A 108 5.53 13.63 -4.46
N LYS A 109 6.05 14.35 -5.46
CA LYS A 109 6.89 13.79 -6.53
C LYS A 109 8.20 13.15 -6.06
N ASP A 110 8.67 13.50 -4.86
CA ASP A 110 9.91 12.98 -4.29
C ASP A 110 9.67 11.63 -3.58
N PHE A 111 8.42 11.19 -3.47
CA PHE A 111 8.01 9.98 -2.75
C PHE A 111 7.27 8.98 -3.64
N GLU A 112 7.43 7.70 -3.33
CA GLU A 112 6.67 6.60 -3.91
C GLU A 112 5.79 5.94 -2.85
N VAL A 113 4.62 5.44 -3.28
CA VAL A 113 3.66 4.72 -2.43
C VAL A 113 3.68 3.24 -2.80
N LEU A 114 4.14 2.42 -1.86
CA LEU A 114 4.31 0.98 -2.00
C LEU A 114 3.22 0.23 -1.23
N GLY A 115 2.87 -0.95 -1.74
CA GLY A 115 1.97 -1.86 -1.02
C GLY A 115 2.68 -2.59 0.11
N GLU A 116 2.09 -3.71 0.52
CA GLU A 116 2.52 -4.47 1.69
C GLU A 116 4.04 -4.71 1.72
N LYS A 117 4.68 -4.41 2.86
CA LYS A 117 6.09 -4.69 3.10
C LYS A 117 6.23 -5.53 4.37
N ALA A 118 6.88 -6.68 4.23
CA ALA A 118 7.26 -7.50 5.37
C ALA A 118 8.38 -6.81 6.18
N LEU A 119 8.21 -6.80 7.50
CA LEU A 119 9.23 -6.44 8.48
C LEU A 119 9.76 -7.72 9.18
N PRO A 120 10.93 -7.66 9.84
CA PRO A 120 11.39 -8.71 10.75
C PRO A 120 10.29 -9.23 11.69
N GLU A 121 9.50 -8.32 12.27
CA GLU A 121 8.36 -8.65 13.14
C GLU A 121 7.02 -8.12 12.61
N GLY A 122 6.60 -8.58 11.42
CA GLY A 122 5.23 -8.37 10.94
C GLY A 122 5.15 -7.90 9.50
N HIS A 123 4.09 -7.17 9.17
CA HIS A 123 3.90 -6.55 7.86
C HIS A 123 3.31 -5.15 8.05
N ILE A 124 3.73 -4.24 7.17
CA ILE A 124 3.15 -2.92 7.01
C ILE A 124 2.23 -2.99 5.79
N ASP A 125 1.00 -2.48 5.91
CA ASP A 125 0.03 -2.49 4.81
C ASP A 125 0.45 -1.60 3.62
N ILE A 126 0.86 -0.36 3.90
CA ILE A 126 1.30 0.62 2.90
C ILE A 126 2.51 1.38 3.42
N LEU A 127 3.52 1.55 2.57
CA LEU A 127 4.74 2.31 2.87
C LEU A 127 4.89 3.46 1.88
N ILE A 128 5.04 4.68 2.39
CA ILE A 128 5.46 5.83 1.58
C ILE A 128 6.93 6.11 1.90
N LYS A 129 7.78 6.22 0.88
CA LYS A 129 9.22 6.52 1.07
C LYS A 129 9.78 7.38 -0.04
N ASP A 130 10.97 7.95 0.16
CA ASP A 130 11.66 8.67 -0.92
C ASP A 130 11.86 7.76 -2.15
N CYS A 131 11.59 8.31 -3.34
CA CYS A 131 11.81 7.63 -4.63
C CYS A 131 13.30 7.35 -4.89
N ILE A 132 14.16 8.26 -4.45
CA ILE A 132 15.61 8.19 -4.64
C ILE A 132 16.26 8.19 -3.26
N PRO A 133 16.88 7.07 -2.82
CA PRO A 133 17.52 7.01 -1.52
C PRO A 133 18.83 7.82 -1.54
N ALA A 134 18.98 8.76 -0.61
CA ALA A 134 20.17 9.61 -0.46
C ALA A 134 20.86 9.35 0.90
N GLY A 135 21.19 8.07 1.18
CA GLY A 135 21.86 7.63 2.41
C GLY A 135 20.95 7.56 3.65
N TYR A 136 19.95 8.44 3.75
CA TYR A 136 18.87 8.39 4.71
C TYR A 136 17.54 8.45 3.97
N THR A 137 16.62 7.54 4.27
CA THR A 137 15.31 7.49 3.57
C THR A 137 14.19 7.82 4.54
N ARG A 138 13.45 8.88 4.23
CA ARG A 138 12.23 9.23 4.97
C ARG A 138 11.14 8.22 4.63
N LYS A 139 10.50 7.68 5.66
CA LYS A 139 9.45 6.67 5.58
C LYS A 139 8.22 7.12 6.34
N ILE A 140 7.04 6.85 5.78
CA ILE A 140 5.75 6.97 6.46
C ILE A 140 5.09 5.60 6.39
N ILE A 141 4.76 5.05 7.55
CA ILE A 141 4.17 3.73 7.70
C ILE A 141 2.66 3.90 7.83
N ILE A 142 1.89 3.13 7.08
CA ILE A 142 0.43 3.21 7.11
C ILE A 142 -0.14 1.83 7.44
N GLU A 143 -1.01 1.79 8.44
CA GLU A 143 -1.83 0.65 8.82
C GLU A 143 -3.30 0.94 8.47
N VAL A 144 -4.00 -0.03 7.91
CA VAL A 144 -5.36 0.09 7.40
C VAL A 144 -6.30 -0.84 8.17
N LYS A 145 -7.49 -0.36 8.50
CA LYS A 145 -8.56 -1.15 9.12
C LYS A 145 -9.89 -0.92 8.45
N THR A 146 -10.56 -2.00 8.05
CA THR A 146 -11.93 -1.93 7.50
C THR A 146 -12.97 -1.53 8.55
N GLY A 147 -12.71 -1.84 9.82
CA GLY A 147 -13.57 -1.54 10.97
C GLY A 147 -13.23 -0.22 11.67
N LYS A 148 -13.76 -0.07 12.90
CA LYS A 148 -13.29 0.95 13.83
C LYS A 148 -11.94 0.52 14.39
N ALA A 149 -11.03 1.48 14.55
CA ALA A 149 -9.75 1.23 15.19
C ALA A 149 -9.91 0.87 16.67
N ASN A 150 -9.06 -0.02 17.15
CA ASN A 150 -8.94 -0.44 18.54
C ASN A 150 -7.57 -0.03 19.11
N PHE A 151 -7.33 -0.34 20.39
CA PHE A 151 -6.08 0.01 21.06
C PHE A 151 -4.87 -0.81 20.58
N GLY A 152 -5.08 -2.07 20.23
CA GLY A 152 -4.05 -2.95 19.69
C GLY A 152 -3.47 -2.39 18.39
N ASP A 153 -4.31 -1.82 17.53
CA ASP A 153 -3.88 -1.22 16.26
C ASP A 153 -2.86 -0.08 16.48
N ILE A 154 -3.07 0.76 17.49
CA ILE A 154 -2.12 1.85 17.83
C ILE A 154 -0.81 1.27 18.36
N ILE A 155 -0.89 0.26 19.24
CA ILE A 155 0.29 -0.37 19.84
C ILE A 155 1.12 -1.06 18.75
N GLN A 156 0.47 -1.74 17.81
CA GLN A 156 1.13 -2.38 16.68
C GLN A 156 1.84 -1.33 15.79
N LEU A 157 1.13 -0.26 15.41
CA LEU A 157 1.73 0.80 14.60
C LEU A 157 2.90 1.50 15.32
N GLU A 158 2.79 1.71 16.64
CA GLU A 158 3.88 2.28 17.45
C GLU A 158 5.12 1.38 17.47
N LYS A 159 4.94 0.05 17.52
CA LYS A 159 6.07 -0.89 17.40
C LYS A 159 6.76 -0.74 16.05
N TYR A 160 6.01 -0.66 14.95
CA TYR A 160 6.60 -0.46 13.62
C TYR A 160 7.32 0.89 13.48
N VAL A 161 6.74 1.96 14.00
CA VAL A 161 7.38 3.29 14.02
C VAL A 161 8.69 3.26 14.83
N THR A 162 8.74 2.48 15.91
CA THR A 162 9.92 2.32 16.74
C THR A 162 10.97 1.42 16.08
N GLU A 163 10.55 0.31 15.46
CA GLU A 163 11.41 -0.64 14.75
C GLU A 163 12.12 0.02 13.55
N VAL A 164 11.42 0.88 12.81
CA VAL A 164 12.02 1.64 11.70
C VAL A 164 12.85 2.83 12.20
N GLY A 165 12.63 3.29 13.43
CA GLY A 165 13.48 4.27 14.11
C GLY A 165 13.38 5.69 13.52
N ASP A 166 14.53 6.30 13.27
CA ASP A 166 14.62 7.70 12.84
C ASP A 166 14.09 7.88 11.42
N GLU A 167 14.30 6.90 10.55
CA GLU A 167 13.81 6.92 9.16
C GLU A 167 12.28 7.03 9.10
N CYS A 168 11.56 6.55 10.12
CA CYS A 168 10.12 6.68 10.21
C CYS A 168 9.75 8.09 10.68
N VAL A 169 9.36 8.93 9.73
CA VAL A 169 8.86 10.29 9.98
C VAL A 169 7.54 10.23 10.73
N LEU A 170 6.64 9.34 10.30
CA LEU A 170 5.27 9.31 10.81
C LEU A 170 4.61 7.93 10.62
N GLY A 171 3.84 7.50 11.62
CA GLY A 171 2.88 6.41 11.50
C GLY A 171 1.48 6.96 11.19
N ILE A 172 0.74 6.27 10.34
CA ILE A 172 -0.63 6.62 9.96
C ILE A 172 -1.53 5.43 10.22
N LEU A 173 -2.63 5.66 10.94
CA LEU A 173 -3.69 4.67 11.10
C LEU A 173 -4.92 5.14 10.32
N ILE A 174 -5.35 4.35 9.33
CA ILE A 174 -6.53 4.62 8.51
C ILE A 174 -7.63 3.63 8.89
N ALA A 175 -8.76 4.11 9.37
CA ALA A 175 -9.86 3.24 9.81
C ALA A 175 -11.23 3.85 9.47
N ARG A 176 -12.31 3.06 9.57
CA ARG A 176 -13.67 3.59 9.35
C ARG A 176 -14.07 4.61 10.42
N GLY A 177 -13.47 4.53 11.61
CA GLY A 177 -13.71 5.47 12.70
C GLY A 177 -12.88 5.16 13.93
N PHE A 178 -12.80 6.13 14.83
CA PHE A 178 -11.96 6.07 16.03
C PHE A 178 -12.80 6.33 17.29
N PRO A 179 -12.89 5.38 18.23
CA PRO A 179 -13.44 5.66 19.55
C PRO A 179 -12.65 6.77 20.26
N LYS A 180 -13.31 7.59 21.09
CA LYS A 180 -12.67 8.75 21.75
C LYS A 180 -11.39 8.39 22.51
N LYS A 181 -11.46 7.30 23.27
CA LYS A 181 -10.34 6.81 24.07
C LYS A 181 -9.14 6.33 23.22
N VAL A 182 -9.39 5.88 21.99
CA VAL A 182 -8.37 5.36 21.07
C VAL A 182 -7.58 6.52 20.48
N TRP A 183 -8.25 7.54 19.93
CA TRP A 183 -7.53 8.67 19.32
C TRP A 183 -6.81 9.55 20.36
N GLN A 184 -7.31 9.66 21.59
CA GLN A 184 -6.57 10.34 22.68
C GLN A 184 -5.21 9.71 22.96
N LYS A 185 -5.03 8.41 22.70
CA LYS A 185 -3.72 7.74 22.85
C LYS A 185 -2.73 8.04 21.73
N THR A 186 -3.19 8.59 20.60
CA THR A 186 -2.28 9.06 19.55
C THR A 186 -1.82 10.49 19.81
N GLU A 187 -2.43 11.19 20.77
CA GLU A 187 -1.90 12.48 21.24
C GLU A 187 -0.48 12.28 21.78
N ASN A 188 0.43 13.15 21.34
CA ASN A 188 1.86 13.13 21.66
C ASN A 188 2.68 11.98 21.04
N LYS A 189 2.10 11.15 20.18
CA LYS A 189 2.85 10.16 19.38
C LYS A 189 3.15 10.69 17.98
N ARG A 190 4.17 10.12 17.32
CA ARG A 190 4.42 10.26 15.87
C ARG A 190 3.37 9.48 15.06
N ILE A 191 2.09 9.58 15.43
CA ILE A 191 0.97 8.87 14.81
C ILE A 191 -0.15 9.86 14.45
N LYS A 192 -0.64 9.81 13.21
CA LYS A 192 -1.85 10.51 12.78
C LYS A 192 -2.94 9.52 12.40
N CYS A 193 -4.19 9.95 12.55
CA CYS A 193 -5.36 9.13 12.27
C CYS A 193 -6.15 9.72 11.11
N PHE A 194 -6.60 8.86 10.20
CA PHE A 194 -7.46 9.24 9.08
C PHE A 194 -8.67 8.34 9.02
N THR A 195 -9.80 8.91 8.65
CA THR A 195 -11.00 8.15 8.30
C THR A 195 -11.17 8.09 6.79
N TYR A 196 -11.76 7.01 6.31
CA TYR A 196 -12.14 6.89 4.91
C TYR A 196 -13.65 6.74 4.76
N SER A 197 -14.17 7.10 3.59
CA SER A 197 -15.56 6.93 3.21
C SER A 197 -15.68 6.60 1.74
N PHE A 198 -16.74 5.86 1.40
CA PHE A 198 -17.20 5.63 0.03
C PHE A 198 -18.54 6.34 -0.23
N GLY A 199 -18.90 7.33 0.60
CA GLY A 199 -20.23 7.93 0.61
C GLY A 199 -21.28 7.00 1.22
N LEU A 200 -22.49 7.02 0.67
CA LEU A 200 -23.59 6.14 1.08
C LEU A 200 -23.45 4.79 0.38
N ILE A 201 -22.93 3.79 1.09
CA ILE A 201 -22.90 2.40 0.62
C ILE A 201 -24.15 1.67 1.13
N ASP A 202 -25.00 1.26 0.21
CA ASP A 202 -26.01 0.24 0.45
C ASP A 202 -25.35 -1.14 0.49
N LYS A 203 -25.36 -1.77 1.68
CA LYS A 203 -24.76 -3.09 1.89
C LYS A 203 -25.52 -4.22 1.20
N THR A 204 -26.73 -3.95 0.72
CA THR A 204 -27.54 -4.91 -0.05
C THR A 204 -27.22 -4.91 -1.55
N GLN A 205 -26.33 -4.01 -1.99
CA GLN A 205 -25.90 -3.93 -3.38
C GLN A 205 -24.52 -4.57 -3.60
N LYS A 206 -24.14 -4.61 -4.87
CA LYS A 206 -22.82 -5.02 -5.37
C LYS A 206 -22.23 -3.84 -6.13
N TYR A 207 -20.92 -3.65 -6.02
CA TYR A 207 -20.23 -2.50 -6.60
C TYR A 207 -19.05 -2.95 -7.44
N TYR A 208 -18.80 -2.28 -8.54
CA TYR A 208 -17.53 -2.41 -9.25
C TYR A 208 -16.43 -1.66 -8.49
N LEU A 209 -15.17 -2.07 -8.70
CA LEU A 209 -14.03 -1.41 -8.05
C LEU A 209 -13.96 0.08 -8.42
N ASP A 210 -14.17 0.41 -9.69
CA ASP A 210 -14.09 1.78 -10.21
C ASP A 210 -15.16 2.70 -9.58
N GLU A 211 -16.35 2.17 -9.26
CA GLU A 211 -17.39 2.90 -8.55
C GLU A 211 -16.95 3.28 -7.13
N LEU A 212 -16.26 2.35 -6.44
CA LEU A 212 -15.70 2.62 -5.12
C LEU A 212 -14.56 3.62 -5.19
N GLU A 213 -13.72 3.56 -6.22
CA GLU A 213 -12.63 4.51 -6.43
C GLU A 213 -13.13 5.94 -6.61
N LEU A 214 -14.15 6.15 -7.45
CA LEU A 214 -14.75 7.47 -7.69
C LEU A 214 -15.30 8.10 -6.43
N ASN A 215 -15.86 7.28 -5.54
CA ASN A 215 -16.48 7.70 -4.29
C ASN A 215 -15.52 7.67 -3.09
N PHE A 216 -14.31 7.14 -3.25
CA PHE A 216 -13.35 7.04 -2.16
C PHE A 216 -12.88 8.43 -1.74
N ARG A 217 -12.96 8.70 -0.44
CA ARG A 217 -12.46 9.92 0.19
C ARG A 217 -11.72 9.58 1.46
N LEU A 218 -10.61 10.28 1.69
CA LEU A 218 -9.77 10.17 2.87
C LEU A 218 -9.80 11.49 3.63
N PHE A 219 -10.01 11.44 4.94
CA PHE A 219 -10.17 12.62 5.79
C PHE A 219 -9.24 12.54 7.00
N PRO A 220 -8.49 13.60 7.32
CA PRO A 220 -7.77 13.65 8.59
C PRO A 220 -8.79 13.66 9.74
N LEU A 221 -8.52 12.91 10.80
CA LEU A 221 -9.34 12.97 12.00
C LEU A 221 -9.19 14.36 12.62
N LYS A 222 -10.24 15.18 12.52
CA LYS A 222 -10.25 16.52 13.11
C LYS A 222 -10.18 16.38 14.64
N ARG A 223 -9.23 17.10 15.24
CA ARG A 223 -9.11 17.27 16.68
C ARG A 223 -10.18 18.24 17.19
#